data_AF-A0AAE1JMJ8-F1
#
_entry.id   AF-A0AAE1JMJ8-F1
#
_cell.length_a   1.000
_cell.length_b   1.000
_cell.length_c   1.000
_cell.angle_alpha   90.00
_cell.angle_beta   90.00
_cell.angle_gamma   90.00
#
_symmetry.space_group_name_H-M   'P 1'
#
loop_
_entity.id
_entity.type
_entity.pdbx_description
1 polymer ?
#
loop_
_entity_poly.entity_id
_entity_poly.type
_entity_poly.pdbx_seq_one_letter_code
_entity_poly.pdbx_strand_id
1 'polypeptide(L)'
;MFVKSVDASSYVKSGPKLFELLDNFVEEIGEKNVVQVVTDNGSNYVLAGKLLQAKREHLFWTPCAAHCLDLMLEDIEKIERVTKSIQRGIKLVGFIYNHTLALNTMRKYTSKTELVMGPLVRVLRLVDNEKRPAMEYIYEAMDRAKEAIQKSFNGNEDKYKDIFAIIDRRWDCQLHHPLHAAGHYLNPECFYANPQIDNYAELISGLYKCIDKLSVNDEEVDKIHGQLEKYRRAKGLFGMNAAVRQRNKSAPTLWWKSYGAQVPELRNIAVRVLGLTCSASRCECNWSTFEHIHSKKRSRLEHQRLQDLVFIKYNQGLKERFESRDLIDPIVLNDIDESNEWLVGEVDEGAENEFVFDDDNLTWGEVANVTGANEPITFTRQHTRFRKEAASIPSSSRGIRVEEGDNKEIEDEEEEQIYKLNTSEESEGGEEDLEEMFNDDSD
;
A
#
# COMPACT_ATOMS: atom_id res chain seq x y z
N MET A 1 6.32 -11.46 13.91
CA MET A 1 7.57 -11.14 14.63
C MET A 1 8.56 -10.68 13.59
N PHE A 2 9.20 -9.53 13.78
CA PHE A 2 10.35 -9.12 12.98
C PHE A 2 11.59 -9.86 13.47
N VAL A 3 12.39 -10.37 12.53
CA VAL A 3 13.52 -11.23 12.85
C VAL A 3 14.82 -10.45 12.78
N LYS A 4 15.16 -9.89 11.60
CA LYS A 4 16.40 -9.16 11.38
C LYS A 4 16.31 -8.24 10.17
N SER A 5 17.29 -7.35 10.06
CA SER A 5 17.57 -6.50 8.91
C SER A 5 18.99 -6.69 8.41
N VAL A 6 19.22 -6.55 7.11
CA VAL A 6 20.55 -6.67 6.50
C VAL A 6 20.74 -5.51 5.53
N ASP A 7 21.90 -4.87 5.54
CA ASP A 7 22.31 -3.97 4.46
C ASP A 7 22.60 -4.78 3.19
N ALA A 8 21.64 -4.75 2.26
CA ALA A 8 21.71 -5.48 1.01
C ALA A 8 22.22 -4.62 -0.16
N SER A 9 22.74 -3.40 0.08
CA SER A 9 23.11 -2.44 -0.97
C SER A 9 24.07 -3.01 -2.04
N SER A 10 24.94 -3.95 -1.65
CA SER A 10 25.88 -4.64 -2.54
C SER A 10 25.31 -5.89 -3.24
N TYR A 11 24.12 -6.35 -2.83
CA TYR A 11 23.45 -7.59 -3.29
C TYR A 11 22.27 -7.28 -4.22
N VAL A 12 21.50 -6.22 -3.96
CA VAL A 12 20.24 -5.88 -4.67
C VAL A 12 20.37 -5.71 -6.19
N LYS A 13 21.58 -5.46 -6.68
CA LYS A 13 21.87 -5.31 -8.11
C LYS A 13 22.02 -6.66 -8.85
N SER A 14 21.93 -7.79 -8.16
CA SER A 14 22.14 -9.12 -8.75
C SER A 14 21.18 -10.15 -8.16
N GLY A 15 20.30 -10.71 -9.00
CA GLY A 15 19.37 -11.77 -8.59
C GLY A 15 20.02 -12.97 -7.89
N PRO A 16 21.14 -13.55 -8.39
CA PRO A 16 21.82 -14.65 -7.72
C PRO A 16 22.34 -14.30 -6.31
N LYS A 17 22.93 -13.11 -6.13
CA LYS A 17 23.40 -12.66 -4.82
C LYS A 17 22.25 -12.45 -3.84
N LEU A 18 21.13 -11.93 -4.33
CA LEU A 18 19.92 -11.77 -3.54
C LEU A 18 19.30 -13.13 -3.17
N PHE A 19 19.33 -14.09 -4.09
CA PHE A 19 18.94 -15.47 -3.82
C PHE A 19 19.78 -16.08 -2.69
N GLU A 20 21.12 -15.97 -2.74
CA GLU A 20 21.99 -16.45 -1.66
C GLU A 20 21.62 -15.83 -0.31
N LEU A 21 21.30 -14.53 -0.27
CA LEU A 21 20.89 -13.85 0.96
C LEU A 21 19.57 -14.41 1.51
N LEU A 22 18.55 -14.53 0.66
CA LEU A 22 17.23 -15.06 1.05
C LEU A 22 17.31 -16.53 1.45
N ASP A 23 18.07 -17.31 0.71
CA ASP A 23 18.25 -18.73 0.93
C ASP A 23 18.94 -19.04 2.25
N ASN A 24 20.04 -18.34 2.55
CA ASN A 24 20.70 -18.42 3.87
C ASN A 24 19.75 -18.06 5.02
N PHE A 25 18.86 -17.09 4.80
CA PHE A 25 17.87 -16.71 5.81
C PHE A 25 16.80 -17.79 6.01
N VAL A 26 16.34 -18.45 4.94
CA VAL A 26 15.43 -19.59 5.06
C VAL A 26 16.10 -20.76 5.80
N GLU A 27 17.40 -21.00 5.59
CA GLU A 27 18.15 -22.02 6.34
C GLU A 27 18.25 -21.70 7.83
N GLU A 28 18.50 -20.43 8.18
CA GLU A 28 18.57 -19.97 9.57
C GLU A 28 17.25 -20.18 10.33
N ILE A 29 16.11 -19.88 9.68
CA ILE A 29 14.78 -20.09 10.26
C ILE A 29 14.39 -21.57 10.25
N GLY A 30 14.95 -22.34 9.31
CA GLY A 30 14.59 -23.72 9.00
C GLY A 30 13.42 -23.79 8.03
N GLU A 31 13.64 -24.44 6.89
CA GLU A 31 12.69 -24.52 5.76
C GLU A 31 11.28 -24.96 6.18
N LYS A 32 11.16 -25.95 7.06
CA LYS A 32 9.87 -26.45 7.57
C LYS A 32 9.01 -25.38 8.27
N ASN A 33 9.63 -24.27 8.70
CA ASN A 33 8.97 -23.17 9.38
C ASN A 33 8.59 -22.02 8.43
N VAL A 34 9.00 -22.08 7.16
CA VAL A 34 8.75 -21.05 6.15
C VAL A 34 7.75 -21.57 5.12
N VAL A 35 6.61 -20.90 5.02
CA VAL A 35 5.56 -21.24 4.02
C VAL A 35 5.75 -20.44 2.74
N GLN A 36 6.09 -19.16 2.88
CA GLN A 36 6.12 -18.21 1.78
C GLN A 36 7.23 -17.18 1.99
N VAL A 37 7.85 -16.76 0.90
CA VAL A 37 8.71 -15.57 0.81
C VAL A 37 8.06 -14.58 -0.15
N VAL A 38 7.84 -13.36 0.32
CA VAL A 38 7.28 -12.25 -0.49
C VAL A 38 8.38 -11.26 -0.78
N THR A 39 8.54 -10.86 -2.04
CA THR A 39 9.52 -9.85 -2.46
C THR A 39 8.87 -8.79 -3.33
N ASP A 40 9.56 -7.68 -3.55
CA ASP A 40 9.21 -6.72 -4.60
C ASP A 40 9.27 -7.38 -6.01
N ASN A 41 8.71 -6.69 -7.00
CA ASN A 41 8.59 -7.12 -8.39
C ASN A 41 9.76 -6.68 -9.26
N GLY A 42 10.75 -5.98 -8.73
CA GLY A 42 12.00 -5.70 -9.44
C GLY A 42 12.62 -6.98 -10.00
N SER A 43 13.18 -6.91 -11.21
CA SER A 43 13.66 -8.07 -11.98
C SER A 43 14.62 -8.98 -11.21
N ASN A 44 15.52 -8.40 -10.41
CA ASN A 44 16.45 -9.14 -9.55
C ASN A 44 15.74 -9.89 -8.42
N TYR A 45 14.71 -9.30 -7.81
CA TYR A 45 13.90 -9.94 -6.77
C TYR A 45 13.07 -11.08 -7.33
N VAL A 46 12.48 -10.89 -8.51
CA VAL A 46 11.75 -11.93 -9.24
C VAL A 46 12.67 -13.11 -9.57
N LEU A 47 13.86 -12.84 -10.09
CA LEU A 47 14.85 -13.89 -10.38
C LEU A 47 15.24 -14.64 -9.10
N ALA A 48 15.56 -13.91 -8.03
CA ALA A 48 15.94 -14.51 -6.75
C ALA A 48 14.83 -15.40 -6.17
N GLY A 49 13.59 -14.92 -6.21
CA GLY A 49 12.42 -15.66 -5.75
C GLY A 49 12.15 -16.94 -6.54
N LYS A 50 12.27 -16.88 -7.87
CA LYS A 50 12.16 -18.05 -8.75
C LYS A 50 13.24 -19.09 -8.45
N LEU A 51 14.49 -18.66 -8.26
CA LEU A 51 15.59 -19.55 -7.87
C LEU A 51 15.34 -20.20 -6.49
N LEU A 52 14.82 -19.42 -5.53
CA LEU A 52 14.48 -19.92 -4.20
C LEU A 52 13.39 -20.98 -4.24
N GLN A 53 12.32 -20.73 -5.00
CA GLN A 53 11.23 -21.67 -5.18
C GLN A 53 11.65 -22.93 -5.95
N ALA A 54 12.62 -22.82 -6.87
CA ALA A 54 13.18 -23.98 -7.57
C ALA A 54 14.06 -24.84 -6.65
N LYS A 55 14.82 -24.23 -5.73
CA LYS A 55 15.63 -24.96 -4.74
C LYS A 55 14.79 -25.62 -3.65
N ARG A 56 13.69 -24.99 -3.24
CA ARG A 56 12.88 -25.38 -2.07
C ARG A 56 11.45 -25.76 -2.47
N GLU A 57 11.24 -27.06 -2.68
CA GLU A 57 10.00 -27.61 -3.22
C GLU A 57 8.77 -27.33 -2.35
N HIS A 58 8.92 -27.17 -1.03
CA HIS A 58 7.80 -26.93 -0.11
C HIS A 58 7.53 -25.44 0.20
N LEU A 59 8.24 -24.53 -0.48
CA LEU A 59 8.17 -23.09 -0.24
C LEU A 59 7.52 -22.37 -1.41
N PHE A 60 6.65 -21.40 -1.12
CA PHE A 60 6.14 -20.47 -2.13
C PHE A 60 6.97 -19.20 -2.18
N TRP A 61 7.29 -18.73 -3.38
CA TRP A 61 7.66 -17.34 -3.59
C TRP A 61 6.48 -16.61 -4.25
N THR A 62 6.21 -15.38 -3.80
CA THR A 62 5.23 -14.51 -4.45
C THR A 62 5.75 -13.09 -4.62
N PRO A 63 5.38 -12.41 -5.72
CA PRO A 63 5.53 -10.96 -5.84
C PRO A 63 4.68 -10.22 -4.80
N CYS A 64 5.03 -8.96 -4.53
CA CYS A 64 4.35 -8.09 -3.58
C CYS A 64 3.03 -7.61 -4.15
N ALA A 65 1.90 -7.95 -3.51
CA ALA A 65 0.57 -7.58 -3.96
C ALA A 65 0.34 -6.06 -4.03
N ALA A 66 0.89 -5.31 -3.07
CA ALA A 66 0.78 -3.86 -3.05
C ALA A 66 1.46 -3.24 -4.26
N HIS A 67 2.72 -3.63 -4.50
CA HIS A 67 3.45 -3.18 -5.67
C HIS A 67 2.79 -3.61 -6.98
N CYS A 68 2.15 -4.79 -7.04
CA CYS A 68 1.34 -5.18 -8.21
C CYS A 68 0.16 -4.23 -8.45
N LEU A 69 -0.52 -3.80 -7.39
CA LEU A 69 -1.66 -2.89 -7.45
C LEU A 69 -1.20 -1.47 -7.82
N ASP A 70 -0.04 -1.04 -7.33
CA ASP A 70 0.57 0.24 -7.72
C ASP A 70 0.88 0.26 -9.22
N LEU A 71 1.57 -0.77 -9.74
CA LEU A 71 1.82 -0.91 -11.18
C LEU A 71 0.52 -0.98 -12.01
N MET A 72 -0.54 -1.57 -11.45
CA MET A 72 -1.85 -1.63 -12.08
C MET A 72 -2.48 -0.23 -12.16
N LEU A 73 -2.37 0.58 -11.11
CA LEU A 73 -2.82 1.97 -11.09
C LEU A 73 -2.00 2.85 -12.06
N GLU A 74 -0.68 2.68 -12.10
CA GLU A 74 0.20 3.38 -13.05
C GLU A 74 -0.16 3.05 -14.51
N ASP A 75 -0.46 1.78 -14.81
CA ASP A 75 -0.89 1.40 -16.17
C ASP A 75 -2.25 2.00 -16.54
N ILE A 76 -3.16 2.13 -15.58
CA ILE A 76 -4.46 2.80 -15.78
C ILE A 76 -4.27 4.30 -16.02
N GLU A 77 -3.31 4.93 -15.32
CA GLU A 77 -2.96 6.33 -15.52
C GLU A 77 -2.48 6.61 -16.95
N LYS A 78 -1.81 5.66 -17.59
CA LYS A 78 -1.33 5.78 -18.99
C LYS A 78 -2.46 5.80 -20.04
N ILE A 79 -3.71 5.50 -19.68
CA ILE A 79 -4.83 5.61 -20.60
C ILE A 79 -5.12 7.10 -20.85
N GLU A 80 -4.98 7.57 -22.09
CA GLU A 80 -5.06 9.01 -22.45
C GLU A 80 -6.30 9.74 -21.90
N ARG A 81 -7.48 9.12 -21.98
CA ARG A 81 -8.73 9.68 -21.43
C ARG A 81 -8.74 9.79 -19.90
N VAL A 82 -7.97 8.94 -19.21
CA VAL A 82 -7.83 8.90 -17.76
C VAL A 82 -6.74 9.87 -17.30
N THR A 83 -5.60 9.94 -17.99
CA THR A 83 -4.45 10.79 -17.64
C THR A 83 -4.86 12.25 -17.39
N LYS A 84 -5.64 12.83 -18.32
CA LYS A 84 -6.13 14.22 -18.18
C LYS A 84 -7.00 14.41 -16.94
N SER A 85 -7.82 13.42 -16.60
CA SER A 85 -8.69 13.47 -15.43
C SER A 85 -7.89 13.35 -14.13
N ILE A 86 -6.87 12.50 -14.11
CA ILE A 86 -5.96 12.34 -12.97
C ILE A 86 -5.17 13.62 -12.72
N GLN A 87 -4.57 14.22 -13.76
CA GLN A 87 -3.81 15.47 -13.63
C GLN A 87 -4.67 16.61 -13.05
N ARG A 88 -5.92 16.75 -13.51
CA ARG A 88 -6.88 17.71 -12.94
C ARG A 88 -7.21 17.39 -11.47
N GLY A 89 -7.36 16.12 -11.15
CA GLY A 89 -7.58 15.64 -9.78
C GLY A 89 -6.40 15.97 -8.85
N ILE A 90 -5.16 15.73 -9.29
CA ILE A 90 -3.94 16.03 -8.53
C ILE A 90 -3.87 17.53 -8.22
N LYS A 91 -4.11 18.39 -9.22
CA LYS A 91 -4.13 19.86 -9.02
C LYS A 91 -5.20 20.28 -8.01
N LEU A 92 -6.41 19.73 -8.12
CA LEU A 92 -7.51 20.02 -7.19
C LEU A 92 -7.19 19.56 -5.76
N VAL A 93 -6.64 18.36 -5.60
CA VAL A 93 -6.22 17.84 -4.29
C VAL A 93 -5.11 18.72 -3.72
N GLY A 94 -4.06 19.01 -4.50
CA GLY A 94 -2.98 19.92 -4.09
C GLY A 94 -3.52 21.27 -3.62
N PHE A 95 -4.46 21.86 -4.37
CA PHE A 95 -5.15 23.08 -3.94
C PHE A 95 -5.85 22.92 -2.59
N ILE A 96 -6.66 21.86 -2.41
CA ILE A 96 -7.43 21.68 -1.17
C ILE A 96 -6.51 21.52 0.05
N TYR A 97 -5.46 20.69 -0.05
CA TYR A 97 -4.60 20.39 1.11
C TYR A 97 -3.61 21.52 1.43
N ASN A 98 -3.22 22.32 0.43
CA ASN A 98 -2.34 23.47 0.66
C ASN A 98 -3.07 24.71 1.17
N HIS A 99 -4.40 24.78 1.03
CA HIS A 99 -5.19 25.90 1.55
C HIS A 99 -5.99 25.49 2.77
N THR A 100 -5.54 25.92 3.96
CA THR A 100 -6.12 25.52 5.23
C THR A 100 -7.63 25.77 5.35
N LEU A 101 -8.16 26.84 4.75
CA LEU A 101 -9.60 27.09 4.72
C LEU A 101 -10.36 26.12 3.81
N ALA A 102 -9.79 25.78 2.64
CA ALA A 102 -10.36 24.76 1.75
C ALA A 102 -10.34 23.38 2.42
N LEU A 103 -9.21 23.01 3.05
CA LEU A 103 -9.07 21.76 3.80
C LEU A 103 -10.07 21.66 4.96
N ASN A 104 -10.21 22.72 5.76
CA ASN A 104 -11.16 22.76 6.88
C ASN A 104 -12.62 22.70 6.39
N THR A 105 -12.91 23.36 5.27
CA THR A 105 -14.23 23.32 4.64
C THR A 105 -14.55 21.92 4.16
N MET A 106 -13.63 21.28 3.44
CA MET A 106 -13.75 19.89 3.00
C MET A 106 -14.01 18.97 4.20
N ARG A 107 -13.14 19.00 5.22
CA ARG A 107 -13.28 18.19 6.45
C ARG A 107 -14.60 18.43 7.17
N LYS A 108 -15.12 19.66 7.19
CA LYS A 108 -16.42 19.97 7.79
C LYS A 108 -17.57 19.30 7.04
N TYR A 109 -17.58 19.36 5.71
CA TYR A 109 -18.66 18.81 4.89
C TYR A 109 -18.56 17.30 4.69
N THR A 110 -17.36 16.74 4.75
CA THR A 110 -17.13 15.29 4.67
C THR A 110 -17.16 14.62 6.05
N SER A 111 -17.47 15.34 7.14
CA SER A 111 -17.37 14.79 8.50
C SER A 111 -16.00 14.14 8.78
N LYS A 112 -14.93 14.78 8.28
CA LYS A 112 -13.54 14.31 8.31
C LYS A 112 -13.25 13.03 7.52
N THR A 113 -14.16 12.56 6.66
CA THR A 113 -13.79 11.53 5.69
C THR A 113 -12.97 12.14 4.56
N GLU A 114 -11.88 11.46 4.20
CA GLU A 114 -11.07 11.84 3.04
C GLU A 114 -11.88 11.70 1.74
N LEU A 115 -11.40 12.33 0.66
CA LEU A 115 -12.00 12.18 -0.67
C LEU A 115 -12.09 10.69 -1.05
N VAL A 116 -13.20 10.30 -1.69
CA VAL A 116 -13.58 8.90 -1.91
C VAL A 116 -12.43 8.12 -2.55
N MET A 117 -11.88 7.15 -1.81
CA MET A 117 -10.86 6.24 -2.34
C MET A 117 -11.49 5.34 -3.41
N GLY A 118 -10.89 5.34 -4.60
CA GLY A 118 -11.30 4.51 -5.74
C GLY A 118 -11.21 3.01 -5.41
N PRO A 119 -11.93 2.15 -6.15
CA PRO A 119 -12.07 0.74 -5.80
C PRO A 119 -10.74 -0.02 -5.68
N LEU A 120 -9.78 0.22 -6.58
CA LEU A 120 -8.46 -0.43 -6.52
C LEU A 120 -7.60 0.06 -5.35
N VAL A 121 -7.70 1.33 -4.98
CA VAL A 121 -6.97 1.86 -3.81
C VAL A 121 -7.50 1.24 -2.52
N ARG A 122 -8.77 0.83 -2.48
CA ARG A 122 -9.30 0.03 -1.37
C ARG A 122 -8.65 -1.34 -1.29
N VAL A 123 -8.41 -2.00 -2.43
CA VAL A 123 -7.68 -3.27 -2.45
C VAL A 123 -6.23 -3.09 -2.01
N LEU A 124 -5.56 -2.02 -2.47
CA LEU A 124 -4.21 -1.68 -2.05
C LEU A 124 -4.11 -1.54 -0.52
N ARG A 125 -5.01 -0.75 0.08
CA ARG A 125 -5.09 -0.60 1.53
C ARG A 125 -5.38 -1.90 2.27
N LEU A 126 -6.18 -2.80 1.68
CA LEU A 126 -6.45 -4.12 2.26
C LEU A 126 -5.17 -4.96 2.32
N VAL A 127 -4.37 -5.01 1.25
CA VAL A 127 -3.14 -5.82 1.21
C VAL A 127 -2.03 -5.24 2.08
N ASP A 128 -1.99 -3.91 2.21
CA ASP A 128 -1.07 -3.20 3.09
C ASP A 128 -1.48 -3.22 4.57
N ASN A 129 -2.73 -3.59 4.88
CA ASN A 129 -3.22 -3.59 6.25
C ASN A 129 -2.44 -4.55 7.15
N GLU A 130 -1.78 -4.01 8.17
CA GLU A 130 -0.94 -4.80 9.08
C GLU A 130 -1.72 -5.55 10.16
N LYS A 131 -3.01 -5.21 10.38
CA LYS A 131 -3.83 -5.81 11.44
C LYS A 131 -4.43 -7.16 11.02
N ARG A 132 -4.70 -7.37 9.73
CA ARG A 132 -5.32 -8.60 9.22
C ARG A 132 -4.62 -9.12 7.98
N PRO A 133 -4.39 -10.45 7.88
CA PRO A 133 -3.99 -11.08 6.63
C PRO A 133 -4.99 -10.75 5.50
N ALA A 134 -4.45 -10.43 4.32
CA ALA A 134 -5.26 -10.13 3.13
C ALA A 134 -5.41 -11.35 2.20
N MET A 135 -4.66 -12.43 2.48
CA MET A 135 -4.57 -13.64 1.65
C MET A 135 -5.95 -14.24 1.36
N GLU A 136 -6.84 -14.18 2.33
CA GLU A 136 -8.21 -14.70 2.26
C GLU A 136 -9.25 -13.78 1.60
N TYR A 137 -8.91 -12.51 1.35
CA TYR A 137 -9.85 -11.49 0.88
C TYR A 137 -9.50 -10.92 -0.49
N ILE A 138 -8.25 -11.06 -0.95
CA ILE A 138 -7.77 -10.37 -2.15
C ILE A 138 -8.58 -10.68 -3.42
N TYR A 139 -8.98 -11.95 -3.63
CA TYR A 139 -9.87 -12.34 -4.74
C TYR A 139 -11.19 -11.59 -4.71
N GLU A 140 -11.91 -11.71 -3.58
CA GLU A 140 -13.20 -11.05 -3.38
C GLU A 140 -13.07 -9.52 -3.50
N ALA A 141 -11.98 -8.95 -3.00
CA ALA A 141 -11.74 -7.52 -3.05
C ALA A 141 -11.51 -7.03 -4.49
N MET A 142 -10.78 -7.80 -5.30
CA MET A 142 -10.57 -7.51 -6.73
C MET A 142 -11.88 -7.63 -7.53
N ASP A 143 -12.68 -8.67 -7.28
CA ASP A 143 -13.99 -8.82 -7.92
C ASP A 143 -14.92 -7.66 -7.59
N ARG A 144 -15.03 -7.29 -6.30
CA ARG A 144 -15.79 -6.11 -5.87
C ARG A 144 -15.25 -4.82 -6.45
N ALA A 145 -13.93 -4.71 -6.65
CA ALA A 145 -13.34 -3.55 -7.29
C ALA A 145 -13.79 -3.44 -8.74
N LYS A 146 -13.77 -4.53 -9.51
CA LYS A 146 -14.29 -4.58 -10.89
C LYS A 146 -15.78 -4.24 -10.93
N GLU A 147 -16.59 -4.84 -10.06
CA GLU A 147 -18.03 -4.54 -9.96
C GLU A 147 -18.29 -3.05 -9.66
N ALA A 148 -17.54 -2.46 -8.73
CA ALA A 148 -17.67 -1.06 -8.38
C ALA A 148 -17.26 -0.12 -9.53
N ILE A 149 -16.21 -0.46 -10.28
CA ILE A 149 -15.80 0.26 -11.49
C ILE A 149 -16.93 0.19 -12.54
N GLN A 150 -17.42 -1.02 -12.85
CA GLN A 150 -18.51 -1.22 -13.80
C GLN A 150 -19.75 -0.40 -13.42
N LYS A 151 -20.13 -0.45 -12.14
CA LYS A 151 -21.29 0.29 -11.62
C LYS A 151 -21.09 1.80 -11.71
N SER A 152 -19.88 2.30 -11.49
CA SER A 152 -19.56 3.74 -11.60
C SER A 152 -19.77 4.28 -13.03
N PHE A 153 -19.71 3.41 -14.02
CA PHE A 153 -19.99 3.73 -15.42
C PHE A 153 -21.37 3.26 -15.90
N ASN A 154 -22.29 2.96 -14.98
CA ASN A 154 -23.63 2.46 -15.26
C ASN A 154 -23.66 1.23 -16.18
N GLY A 155 -22.63 0.37 -16.10
CA GLY A 155 -22.50 -0.81 -16.95
C GLY A 155 -22.10 -0.53 -18.41
N ASN A 156 -21.67 0.69 -18.74
CA ASN A 156 -21.17 1.01 -20.08
C ASN A 156 -19.75 0.46 -20.28
N GLU A 157 -19.66 -0.70 -20.93
CA GLU A 157 -18.42 -1.45 -21.16
C GLU A 157 -17.33 -0.65 -21.89
N ASP A 158 -17.68 0.19 -22.86
CA ASP A 158 -16.71 1.03 -23.57
C ASP A 158 -15.95 1.99 -22.65
N LYS A 159 -16.50 2.29 -21.47
CA LYS A 159 -15.86 3.16 -20.48
C LYS A 159 -14.84 2.45 -19.59
N TYR A 160 -14.96 1.14 -19.39
CA TYR A 160 -14.11 0.40 -18.45
C TYR A 160 -13.39 -0.82 -19.02
N LYS A 161 -13.66 -1.21 -20.27
CA LYS A 161 -13.03 -2.39 -20.89
C LYS A 161 -11.50 -2.34 -20.89
N ASP A 162 -10.90 -1.18 -21.18
CA ASP A 162 -9.43 -1.02 -21.19
C ASP A 162 -8.86 -1.13 -19.76
N ILE A 163 -9.60 -0.63 -18.77
CA ILE A 163 -9.26 -0.76 -17.35
C ILE A 163 -9.31 -2.22 -16.93
N PHE A 164 -10.36 -2.95 -17.32
CA PHE A 164 -10.49 -4.37 -17.04
C PHE A 164 -9.38 -5.18 -17.71
N ALA A 165 -9.02 -4.86 -18.95
CA ALA A 165 -7.90 -5.52 -19.63
C ALA A 165 -6.58 -5.33 -18.89
N ILE A 166 -6.32 -4.15 -18.33
CA ILE A 166 -5.14 -3.90 -17.49
C ILE A 166 -5.21 -4.70 -16.18
N ILE A 167 -6.35 -4.65 -15.50
CA ILE A 167 -6.59 -5.41 -14.25
C ILE A 167 -6.33 -6.90 -14.50
N ASP A 168 -6.95 -7.46 -15.53
CA ASP A 168 -6.87 -8.89 -15.84
C ASP A 168 -5.45 -9.29 -16.25
N ARG A 169 -4.78 -8.47 -17.08
CA ARG A 169 -3.38 -8.71 -17.44
C ARG A 169 -2.47 -8.74 -16.21
N ARG A 170 -2.59 -7.75 -15.32
CA ARG A 170 -1.76 -7.64 -14.09
C ARG A 170 -2.12 -8.70 -13.06
N TRP A 171 -3.40 -9.07 -12.99
CA TRP A 171 -3.88 -10.21 -12.21
C TRP A 171 -3.17 -11.48 -12.68
N ASP A 172 -3.31 -11.84 -13.95
CA ASP A 172 -2.80 -13.10 -14.48
C ASP A 172 -1.26 -13.20 -14.41
N CYS A 173 -0.53 -12.12 -14.66
CA CYS A 173 0.93 -12.17 -14.76
C CYS A 173 1.67 -11.97 -13.43
N GLN A 174 1.06 -11.32 -12.44
CA GLN A 174 1.75 -10.92 -11.21
C GLN A 174 0.94 -11.24 -9.95
N LEU A 175 -0.35 -10.91 -9.90
CA LEU A 175 -1.09 -10.99 -8.64
C LEU A 175 -1.74 -12.36 -8.38
N HIS A 176 -2.15 -13.06 -9.43
CA HIS A 176 -2.80 -14.35 -9.35
C HIS A 176 -1.81 -15.41 -8.87
N HIS A 177 -2.15 -16.09 -7.78
CA HIS A 177 -1.28 -17.10 -7.18
C HIS A 177 -2.10 -18.19 -6.47
N PRO A 178 -1.66 -19.46 -6.45
CA PRO A 178 -2.35 -20.54 -5.75
C PRO A 178 -2.70 -20.23 -4.29
N LEU A 179 -1.84 -19.50 -3.57
CA LEU A 179 -2.09 -19.09 -2.19
C LEU A 179 -3.30 -18.15 -2.07
N HIS A 180 -3.49 -17.21 -3.01
CA HIS A 180 -4.66 -16.33 -3.04
C HIS A 180 -5.94 -17.13 -3.29
N ALA A 181 -5.88 -18.10 -4.22
CA ALA A 181 -7.01 -18.96 -4.57
C ALA A 181 -7.41 -19.85 -3.38
N ALA A 182 -6.41 -20.50 -2.76
CA ALA A 182 -6.59 -21.30 -1.57
C ALA A 182 -7.11 -20.46 -0.38
N GLY A 183 -6.59 -19.24 -0.22
CA GLY A 183 -7.04 -18.30 0.80
C GLY A 183 -8.52 -17.96 0.66
N HIS A 184 -8.96 -17.59 -0.54
CA HIS A 184 -10.36 -17.30 -0.82
C HIS A 184 -11.27 -18.52 -0.60
N TYR A 185 -10.85 -19.70 -1.08
CA TYR A 185 -11.61 -20.94 -0.94
C TYR A 185 -11.75 -21.38 0.53
N LEU A 186 -10.70 -21.20 1.33
CA LEU A 186 -10.69 -21.57 2.75
C LEU A 186 -11.31 -20.48 3.65
N ASN A 187 -11.70 -19.33 3.10
CA ASN A 187 -12.45 -18.32 3.82
C ASN A 187 -13.91 -18.77 3.98
N PRO A 188 -14.39 -19.03 5.22
CA PRO A 188 -15.76 -19.52 5.42
C PRO A 188 -16.82 -18.46 5.07
N GLU A 189 -16.51 -17.17 5.09
CA GLU A 189 -17.44 -16.16 4.61
C GLU A 189 -17.64 -16.28 3.10
N CYS A 190 -16.55 -16.21 2.33
CA CYS A 190 -16.58 -16.28 0.87
C CYS A 190 -17.10 -17.64 0.38
N PHE A 191 -16.58 -18.74 0.92
CA PHE A 191 -16.92 -20.09 0.48
C PHE A 191 -18.40 -20.40 0.65
N TYR A 192 -18.97 -20.11 1.83
CA TYR A 192 -20.37 -20.44 2.08
C TYR A 192 -21.36 -19.37 1.58
N ALA A 193 -20.89 -18.17 1.23
CA ALA A 193 -21.71 -17.15 0.58
C ALA A 193 -21.92 -17.42 -0.92
N ASN A 194 -20.98 -18.11 -1.58
CA ASN A 194 -21.06 -18.43 -3.00
C ASN A 194 -21.29 -19.94 -3.24
N PRO A 195 -22.52 -20.38 -3.54
CA PRO A 195 -22.82 -21.79 -3.81
C PRO A 195 -22.11 -22.39 -5.04
N GLN A 196 -21.56 -21.55 -5.92
CA GLN A 196 -20.88 -21.95 -7.14
C GLN A 196 -19.36 -22.00 -6.98
N ILE A 197 -18.82 -21.73 -5.78
CA ILE A 197 -17.37 -21.60 -5.58
C ILE A 197 -16.61 -22.88 -5.99
N ASP A 198 -17.23 -24.05 -5.81
CA ASP A 198 -16.66 -25.36 -6.19
C ASP A 198 -16.58 -25.59 -7.72
N ASN A 199 -17.24 -24.77 -8.52
CA ASN A 199 -17.24 -24.88 -9.99
C ASN A 199 -16.11 -24.08 -10.65
N TYR A 200 -15.42 -23.19 -9.91
CA TYR A 200 -14.28 -22.45 -10.44
C TYR A 200 -13.03 -23.31 -10.41
N ALA A 201 -12.65 -23.85 -11.57
CA ALA A 201 -11.49 -24.72 -11.72
C ALA A 201 -10.18 -24.06 -11.25
N GLU A 202 -10.04 -22.75 -11.42
CA GLU A 202 -8.91 -21.96 -10.95
C GLU A 202 -8.75 -22.04 -9.43
N LEU A 203 -9.83 -21.83 -8.67
CA LEU A 203 -9.82 -21.87 -7.20
C LEU A 203 -9.47 -23.27 -6.68
N ILE A 204 -10.08 -24.30 -7.28
CA ILE A 204 -9.82 -25.69 -6.92
C ILE A 204 -8.37 -26.08 -7.25
N SER A 205 -7.88 -25.70 -8.43
CA SER A 205 -6.50 -25.95 -8.84
C SER A 205 -5.50 -25.26 -7.91
N GLY A 206 -5.75 -23.99 -7.56
CA GLY A 206 -4.93 -23.24 -6.62
C GLY A 206 -4.90 -23.87 -5.22
N LEU A 207 -6.06 -24.26 -4.70
CA LEU A 207 -6.16 -24.99 -3.43
C LEU A 207 -5.35 -26.28 -3.45
N TYR A 208 -5.49 -27.10 -4.49
CA TYR A 208 -4.81 -28.40 -4.57
C TYR A 208 -3.30 -28.25 -4.72
N LYS A 209 -2.82 -27.26 -5.49
CA LYS A 209 -1.39 -26.91 -5.52
C LYS A 209 -0.86 -26.51 -4.14
N CYS A 210 -1.64 -25.80 -3.34
CA CYS A 210 -1.24 -25.47 -1.97
C CYS A 210 -1.24 -26.68 -1.05
N ILE A 211 -2.22 -27.58 -1.16
CA ILE A 211 -2.26 -28.82 -0.38
C ILE A 211 -1.05 -29.68 -0.71
N ASP A 212 -0.81 -29.93 -1.99
CA ASP A 212 0.31 -30.73 -2.48
C ASP A 212 1.66 -30.17 -1.97
N LYS A 213 1.88 -28.88 -2.19
CA LYS A 213 3.15 -28.23 -1.82
C LYS A 213 3.41 -28.15 -0.31
N LEU A 214 2.35 -27.95 0.50
CA LEU A 214 2.48 -27.72 1.95
C LEU A 214 2.33 -28.98 2.80
N SER A 215 1.93 -30.09 2.20
CA SER A 215 1.85 -31.40 2.86
C SER A 215 3.22 -32.07 2.87
N VAL A 216 3.44 -32.93 3.87
CA VAL A 216 4.71 -33.63 4.03
C VAL A 216 4.81 -34.85 3.09
N ASN A 217 3.68 -35.48 2.79
CA ASN A 217 3.61 -36.67 1.94
C ASN A 217 2.19 -36.88 1.36
N ASP A 218 2.10 -37.80 0.40
CA ASP A 218 0.85 -38.14 -0.28
C ASP A 218 -0.24 -38.66 0.66
N GLU A 219 0.12 -39.35 1.76
CA GLU A 219 -0.86 -39.81 2.75
C GLU A 219 -1.55 -38.64 3.48
N GLU A 220 -0.83 -37.54 3.73
CA GLU A 220 -1.38 -36.32 4.30
C GLU A 220 -2.29 -35.62 3.28
N VAL A 221 -1.87 -35.56 2.02
CA VAL A 221 -2.69 -35.04 0.90
C VAL A 221 -4.02 -35.79 0.84
N ASP A 222 -4.01 -37.12 0.80
CA ASP A 222 -5.22 -37.95 0.75
C ASP A 222 -6.15 -37.69 1.94
N LYS A 223 -5.60 -37.55 3.15
CA LYS A 223 -6.37 -37.19 4.35
C LYS A 223 -7.01 -35.81 4.20
N ILE A 224 -6.27 -34.82 3.73
CA ILE A 224 -6.78 -33.46 3.53
C ILE A 224 -7.92 -33.46 2.50
N HIS A 225 -7.74 -34.16 1.38
CA HIS A 225 -8.79 -34.32 0.37
C HIS A 225 -10.05 -34.98 0.94
N GLY A 226 -9.91 -36.02 1.77
CA GLY A 226 -11.05 -36.63 2.48
C GLY A 226 -11.72 -35.69 3.47
N GLN A 227 -10.98 -34.75 4.06
CA GLN A 227 -11.48 -33.76 5.01
C GLN A 227 -12.19 -32.57 4.36
N LEU A 228 -11.79 -32.20 3.13
CA LEU A 228 -12.45 -31.12 2.37
C LEU A 228 -13.95 -31.36 2.21
N GLU A 229 -14.39 -32.60 2.02
CA GLU A 229 -15.81 -32.95 1.92
C GLU A 229 -16.62 -32.59 3.18
N LYS A 230 -16.01 -32.64 4.36
CA LYS A 230 -16.67 -32.19 5.60
C LYS A 230 -16.84 -30.68 5.62
N TYR A 231 -15.83 -29.93 5.15
CA TYR A 231 -15.89 -28.48 5.03
C TYR A 231 -16.95 -28.07 4.00
N ARG A 232 -16.87 -28.57 2.76
CA ARG A 232 -17.83 -28.27 1.68
C ARG A 232 -19.29 -28.43 2.10
N ARG A 233 -19.59 -29.55 2.77
CA ARG A 233 -20.95 -29.89 3.20
C ARG A 233 -21.34 -29.31 4.57
N ALA A 234 -20.50 -28.46 5.17
CA ALA A 234 -20.67 -27.94 6.52
C ALA A 234 -21.03 -29.03 7.55
N LYS A 235 -20.35 -30.18 7.50
CA LYS A 235 -20.63 -31.31 8.39
C LYS A 235 -19.96 -31.12 9.76
N GLY A 236 -20.55 -31.73 10.78
CA GLY A 236 -19.99 -31.75 12.13
C GLY A 236 -19.91 -30.36 12.74
N LEU A 237 -18.74 -29.98 13.27
CA LEU A 237 -18.55 -28.68 13.93
C LEU A 237 -18.81 -27.48 13.00
N PHE A 238 -18.57 -27.61 11.69
CA PHE A 238 -18.79 -26.55 10.71
C PHE A 238 -20.26 -26.19 10.47
N GLY A 239 -21.16 -27.14 10.77
CA GLY A 239 -22.61 -26.98 10.62
C GLY A 239 -23.31 -26.52 11.90
N MET A 240 -22.59 -26.37 13.02
CA MET A 240 -23.19 -25.87 14.24
C MET A 240 -23.71 -24.44 14.04
N ASN A 241 -24.89 -24.14 14.59
CA ASN A 241 -25.48 -22.79 14.49
C ASN A 241 -24.52 -21.68 14.96
N ALA A 242 -23.66 -21.96 15.96
CA ALA A 242 -22.63 -21.04 16.40
C ALA A 242 -21.55 -20.81 15.32
N ALA A 243 -21.07 -21.88 14.68
CA ALA A 243 -20.08 -21.81 13.61
C ALA A 243 -20.60 -21.02 12.41
N VAL A 244 -21.86 -21.28 12.00
CA VAL A 244 -22.52 -20.57 10.88
C VAL A 244 -22.63 -19.07 11.16
N ARG A 245 -23.08 -18.67 12.36
CA ARG A 245 -23.17 -17.25 12.73
C ARG A 245 -21.84 -16.52 12.83
N GLN A 246 -20.74 -17.26 12.98
CA GLN A 246 -19.39 -16.69 13.14
C GLN A 246 -18.60 -16.61 11.84
N ARG A 247 -19.10 -17.15 10.71
CA ARG A 247 -18.36 -17.20 9.44
C ARG A 247 -17.90 -15.82 8.96
N ASN A 248 -18.73 -14.80 9.14
CA ASN A 248 -18.47 -13.41 8.75
C ASN A 248 -18.22 -12.46 9.95
N LYS A 249 -17.97 -13.01 11.14
CA LYS A 249 -17.73 -12.20 12.37
C LYS A 249 -16.38 -12.49 13.00
N SER A 250 -15.85 -13.70 12.79
CA SER A 250 -14.57 -14.14 13.29
C SER A 250 -13.56 -14.13 12.16
N ALA A 251 -12.32 -13.73 12.44
CA ALA A 251 -11.24 -13.88 11.46
C ALA A 251 -11.15 -15.35 10.99
N PRO A 252 -10.97 -15.63 9.69
CA PRO A 252 -10.98 -16.99 9.15
C PRO A 252 -10.03 -17.95 9.88
N THR A 253 -8.81 -17.51 10.20
CA THR A 253 -7.84 -18.29 10.98
C THR A 253 -8.37 -18.69 12.37
N LEU A 254 -9.08 -17.80 13.06
CA LEU A 254 -9.69 -18.07 14.38
C LEU A 254 -10.91 -19.00 14.25
N TRP A 255 -11.70 -18.82 13.20
CA TRP A 255 -12.83 -19.71 12.90
C TRP A 255 -12.34 -21.15 12.68
N TRP A 256 -11.29 -21.33 11.86
CA TRP A 256 -10.66 -22.64 11.65
C TRP A 256 -10.07 -23.24 12.92
N LYS A 257 -9.41 -22.45 13.76
CA LYS A 257 -8.92 -22.91 15.08
C LYS A 257 -10.05 -23.39 15.99
N SER A 258 -11.20 -22.72 15.93
CA SER A 258 -12.36 -23.01 16.80
C SER A 258 -13.18 -24.22 16.33
N TYR A 259 -13.40 -24.35 15.02
CA TYR A 259 -14.34 -25.34 14.46
C TYR A 259 -13.67 -26.45 13.62
N GLY A 260 -12.38 -26.31 13.29
CA GLY A 260 -11.63 -27.29 12.48
C GLY A 260 -11.13 -28.52 13.23
N ALA A 261 -11.52 -28.75 14.48
CA ALA A 261 -10.98 -29.85 15.30
C ALA A 261 -11.25 -31.26 14.73
N GLN A 262 -12.31 -31.43 13.93
CA GLN A 262 -12.67 -32.70 13.29
C GLN A 262 -11.98 -32.93 11.93
N VAL A 263 -11.17 -31.97 11.49
CA VAL A 263 -10.38 -31.99 10.26
C VAL A 263 -8.97 -31.42 10.50
N PRO A 264 -8.16 -32.06 11.36
CA PRO A 264 -6.93 -31.44 11.86
C PRO A 264 -5.90 -31.10 10.77
N GLU A 265 -5.74 -31.93 9.75
CA GLU A 265 -4.82 -31.75 8.62
C GLU A 265 -5.26 -30.57 7.75
N LEU A 266 -6.53 -30.54 7.34
CA LEU A 266 -7.08 -29.40 6.59
C LEU A 266 -7.04 -28.09 7.40
N ARG A 267 -7.32 -28.16 8.71
CA ARG A 267 -7.21 -27.01 9.61
C ARG A 267 -5.79 -26.46 9.63
N ASN A 268 -4.77 -27.32 9.64
CA ASN A 268 -3.38 -26.88 9.64
C ASN A 268 -3.04 -26.13 8.34
N ILE A 269 -3.46 -26.65 7.18
CA ILE A 269 -3.31 -25.96 5.89
C ILE A 269 -4.03 -24.62 5.91
N ALA A 270 -5.31 -24.60 6.32
CA ALA A 270 -6.10 -23.37 6.36
C ALA A 270 -5.48 -22.30 7.27
N VAL A 271 -5.05 -22.66 8.48
CA VAL A 271 -4.41 -21.70 9.39
C VAL A 271 -3.08 -21.20 8.83
N ARG A 272 -2.30 -22.06 8.14
CA ARG A 272 -1.04 -21.66 7.51
C ARG A 272 -1.28 -20.68 6.35
N VAL A 273 -2.20 -20.99 5.43
CA VAL A 273 -2.49 -20.17 4.24
C VAL A 273 -3.18 -18.86 4.61
N LEU A 274 -4.25 -18.91 5.40
CA LEU A 274 -5.01 -17.72 5.82
C LEU A 274 -4.23 -16.82 6.78
N GLY A 275 -3.08 -17.29 7.30
CA GLY A 275 -2.20 -16.50 8.15
C GLY A 275 -1.16 -15.69 7.39
N LEU A 276 -1.08 -15.81 6.07
CA LEU A 276 -0.02 -15.22 5.26
C LEU A 276 -0.28 -13.75 4.89
N THR A 277 0.81 -13.01 4.65
CA THR A 277 0.74 -11.67 4.06
C THR A 277 0.81 -11.74 2.53
N CYS A 278 0.15 -10.81 1.86
CA CYS A 278 0.28 -10.64 0.41
C CYS A 278 1.33 -9.59 0.03
N SER A 279 1.78 -8.77 0.98
CA SER A 279 2.61 -7.59 0.70
C SER A 279 3.92 -7.59 1.47
N ALA A 280 4.98 -7.14 0.78
CA ALA A 280 6.31 -6.84 1.33
C ALA A 280 6.48 -5.36 1.71
N SER A 281 5.57 -4.47 1.29
CA SER A 281 5.58 -3.02 1.60
C SER A 281 5.66 -2.73 3.11
N ARG A 282 5.17 -3.66 3.93
CA ARG A 282 5.21 -3.63 5.41
C ARG A 282 6.63 -3.53 5.96
N CYS A 283 7.62 -4.07 5.24
CA CYS A 283 9.02 -3.89 5.59
C CYS A 283 9.50 -2.49 5.16
N GLU A 284 9.09 -2.01 3.99
CA GLU A 284 9.52 -0.74 3.37
C GLU A 284 9.00 0.52 4.08
N CYS A 285 7.70 0.58 4.42
CA CYS A 285 7.11 1.75 5.11
C CYS A 285 7.65 1.94 6.54
N ASN A 286 8.07 0.86 7.20
CA ASN A 286 8.73 0.98 8.49
C ASN A 286 10.16 1.50 8.31
N TRP A 287 10.86 1.11 7.24
CA TRP A 287 12.20 1.63 6.94
C TRP A 287 12.21 3.14 6.67
N SER A 288 11.19 3.74 6.05
CA SER A 288 11.16 5.21 5.88
C SER A 288 11.17 5.94 7.23
N THR A 289 10.44 5.42 8.23
CA THR A 289 10.48 5.93 9.61
C THR A 289 11.87 5.78 10.25
N PHE A 290 12.61 4.72 9.90
CA PHE A 290 13.98 4.47 10.37
C PHE A 290 15.07 5.12 9.50
N GLU A 291 14.75 5.58 8.28
CA GLU A 291 15.68 6.21 7.35
C GLU A 291 16.19 7.53 7.91
N HIS A 292 15.33 8.27 8.62
CA HIS A 292 15.73 9.46 9.36
C HIS A 292 16.76 9.17 10.46
N ILE A 293 16.77 7.95 11.02
CA ILE A 293 17.77 7.48 11.99
C ILE A 293 19.06 7.06 11.26
N HIS A 294 18.96 6.63 10.00
CA HIS A 294 20.07 6.22 9.13
C HIS A 294 20.68 7.36 8.28
N SER A 295 20.26 8.62 8.45
CA SER A 295 20.74 9.71 7.59
C SER A 295 22.27 9.86 7.63
N LYS A 296 22.90 10.04 6.47
CA LYS A 296 24.37 10.22 6.31
C LYS A 296 24.95 11.38 7.15
N LYS A 297 24.11 12.28 7.69
CA LYS A 297 24.53 13.51 8.37
C LYS A 297 24.39 13.51 9.89
N ARG A 298 23.66 12.58 10.52
CA ARG A 298 23.57 12.54 12.00
C ARG A 298 23.51 11.13 12.57
N SER A 299 24.57 10.80 13.30
CA SER A 299 24.79 9.61 14.13
C SER A 299 25.21 8.34 13.38
N ARG A 300 26.52 8.09 13.44
CA ARG A 300 27.15 6.78 13.16
C ARG A 300 26.83 5.83 14.31
N LEU A 301 25.55 5.58 14.56
CA LEU A 301 25.12 4.49 15.44
C LEU A 301 25.75 3.21 14.89
N GLU A 302 26.47 2.46 15.73
CA GLU A 302 26.97 1.14 15.32
C GLU A 302 25.81 0.35 14.74
N HIS A 303 25.98 -0.20 13.53
CA HIS A 303 24.93 -0.89 12.76
C HIS A 303 24.14 -1.87 13.63
N GLN A 304 24.82 -2.57 14.55
CA GLN A 304 24.20 -3.48 15.52
C GLN A 304 23.15 -2.80 16.43
N ARG A 305 23.45 -1.60 16.97
CA ARG A 305 22.53 -0.89 17.87
C ARG A 305 21.28 -0.42 17.12
N LEU A 306 21.41 -0.06 15.84
CA LEU A 306 20.27 0.27 14.99
C LEU A 306 19.39 -0.95 14.75
N GLN A 307 19.99 -2.10 14.40
CA GLN A 307 19.27 -3.36 14.23
C GLN A 307 18.50 -3.74 15.50
N ASP A 308 19.12 -3.61 16.68
CA ASP A 308 18.48 -3.90 17.96
C ASP A 308 17.30 -2.94 18.23
N LEU A 309 17.46 -1.65 17.93
CA LEU A 309 16.38 -0.66 18.08
C LEU A 309 15.20 -0.93 17.14
N VAL A 310 15.48 -1.22 15.87
CA VAL A 310 14.45 -1.61 14.88
C VAL A 310 13.75 -2.87 15.37
N PHE A 311 14.49 -3.89 15.80
CA PHE A 311 13.93 -5.13 16.32
C PHE A 311 12.99 -4.90 17.50
N ILE A 312 13.41 -4.13 18.51
CA ILE A 312 12.60 -3.85 19.71
C ILE A 312 11.35 -3.07 19.34
N LYS A 313 11.51 -1.95 18.61
CA LYS A 313 10.39 -1.05 18.27
C LYS A 313 9.36 -1.76 17.40
N TYR A 314 9.82 -2.50 16.38
CA TYR A 314 8.94 -3.20 15.46
C TYR A 314 8.18 -4.34 16.16
N ASN A 315 8.89 -5.17 16.94
CA ASN A 315 8.25 -6.27 17.66
C ASN A 315 7.30 -5.79 18.77
N GLN A 316 7.60 -4.66 19.42
CA GLN A 316 6.66 -4.04 20.35
C GLN A 316 5.37 -3.63 19.64
N GLY A 317 5.46 -2.93 18.51
CA GLY A 317 4.28 -2.56 17.72
C GLY A 317 3.51 -3.77 17.19
N LEU A 318 4.19 -4.85 16.78
CA LEU A 318 3.53 -6.11 16.40
C LEU A 318 2.77 -6.74 17.57
N LYS A 319 3.34 -6.71 18.77
CA LYS A 319 2.72 -7.27 19.97
C LYS A 319 1.46 -6.47 20.35
N GLU A 320 1.55 -5.15 20.39
CA GLU A 320 0.43 -4.27 20.70
C GLU A 320 -0.74 -4.49 19.71
N ARG A 321 -0.44 -4.63 18.41
CA ARG A 321 -1.44 -4.96 17.37
C ARG A 321 -2.05 -6.35 17.55
N PHE A 322 -1.24 -7.36 17.89
CA PHE A 322 -1.75 -8.70 18.16
C PHE A 322 -2.72 -8.71 19.37
N GLU A 323 -2.45 -7.89 20.37
CA GLU A 323 -3.27 -7.77 21.58
C GLU A 323 -4.55 -6.95 21.37
N SER A 324 -4.58 -6.00 20.42
CA SER A 324 -5.72 -5.08 20.23
C SER A 324 -7.01 -5.72 19.71
N ARG A 325 -6.96 -6.92 19.10
CA ARG A 325 -8.12 -7.74 18.67
C ARG A 325 -9.28 -6.93 18.03
N ASP A 326 -8.98 -5.99 17.14
CA ASP A 326 -10.01 -5.12 16.55
C ASP A 326 -11.03 -5.92 15.72
N LEU A 327 -12.32 -5.69 16.00
CA LEU A 327 -13.50 -6.34 15.40
C LEU A 327 -13.96 -5.70 14.06
N ILE A 328 -13.17 -4.81 13.47
CA ILE A 328 -13.60 -4.04 12.29
C ILE A 328 -13.56 -4.89 11.02
N ASP A 329 -14.61 -4.80 10.21
CA ASP A 329 -14.73 -5.42 8.90
C ASP A 329 -13.57 -4.96 7.98
N PRO A 330 -12.72 -5.86 7.46
CA PRO A 330 -11.53 -5.49 6.70
C PRO A 330 -11.87 -4.87 5.33
N ILE A 331 -13.11 -5.00 4.87
CA ILE A 331 -13.61 -4.41 3.63
C ILE A 331 -14.13 -2.98 3.87
N VAL A 332 -14.46 -2.65 5.13
CA VAL A 332 -14.94 -1.32 5.53
C VAL A 332 -13.75 -0.44 5.93
N LEU A 333 -13.13 0.16 4.93
CA LEU A 333 -12.04 1.14 5.08
C LEU A 333 -12.55 2.53 5.51
N ASN A 334 -13.22 2.62 6.67
CA ASN A 334 -13.73 3.88 7.18
C ASN A 334 -12.76 4.59 8.15
N ASP A 335 -11.75 3.89 8.66
CA ASP A 335 -10.76 4.48 9.57
C ASP A 335 -9.45 4.71 8.82
N ILE A 336 -9.19 5.98 8.49
CA ILE A 336 -7.97 6.44 7.83
C ILE A 336 -7.07 7.05 8.91
N ASP A 337 -5.79 6.67 8.91
CA ASP A 337 -4.77 7.32 9.70
C ASP A 337 -4.55 8.77 9.22
N GLU A 338 -4.62 9.73 10.14
CA GLU A 338 -4.52 11.17 9.88
C GLU A 338 -3.09 11.59 9.43
N SER A 339 -2.13 10.67 9.42
CA SER A 339 -0.70 10.87 9.11
C SER A 339 -0.27 10.53 7.67
N ASN A 340 -1.18 10.36 6.71
CA ASN A 340 -0.78 10.02 5.34
C ASN A 340 -0.08 11.18 4.62
N GLU A 341 1.25 11.16 4.68
CA GLU A 341 2.19 11.99 3.91
C GLU A 341 1.98 11.84 2.38
N TRP A 342 1.35 10.74 1.94
CA TRP A 342 0.99 10.45 0.54
C TRP A 342 -0.06 11.39 -0.10
N LEU A 343 -0.79 12.19 0.68
CA LEU A 343 -1.80 13.11 0.14
C LEU A 343 -1.24 14.47 -0.27
N VAL A 344 0.02 14.76 0.07
CA VAL A 344 0.68 16.02 -0.25
C VAL A 344 1.72 15.73 -1.33
N GLY A 345 1.27 15.64 -2.59
CA GLY A 345 2.21 15.69 -3.72
C GLY A 345 3.02 16.99 -3.64
N GLU A 346 4.30 16.94 -4.03
CA GLU A 346 5.10 18.16 -4.21
C GLU A 346 4.46 19.02 -5.28
N VAL A 347 4.09 20.26 -4.92
CA VAL A 347 3.55 21.23 -5.88
C VAL A 347 4.70 22.06 -6.42
N ASP A 348 4.82 22.10 -7.74
CA ASP A 348 5.78 22.92 -8.47
C ASP A 348 5.58 24.41 -8.12
N GLU A 349 6.68 25.15 -7.91
CA GLU A 349 6.68 26.60 -7.60
C GLU A 349 6.19 27.40 -8.83
N GLY A 350 4.89 27.38 -9.08
CA GLY A 350 4.24 28.02 -10.24
C GLY A 350 2.74 27.76 -10.41
N ALA A 351 2.14 26.89 -9.59
CA ALA A 351 0.75 26.43 -9.74
C ALA A 351 -0.34 27.54 -9.69
N GLU A 352 -0.05 28.72 -9.12
CA GLU A 352 -1.03 29.82 -9.03
C GLU A 352 -1.44 30.38 -10.40
N ASN A 353 -0.54 30.34 -11.38
CA ASN A 353 -0.77 30.85 -12.74
C ASN A 353 -1.32 29.78 -13.69
N GLU A 354 -1.51 28.55 -13.21
CA GLU A 354 -2.00 27.45 -14.02
C GLU A 354 -3.53 27.51 -14.14
N PHE A 355 -4.04 27.27 -15.35
CA PHE A 355 -5.47 27.22 -15.61
C PHE A 355 -6.12 26.00 -14.95
N VAL A 356 -7.32 26.20 -14.40
CA VAL A 356 -8.15 25.14 -13.79
C VAL A 356 -8.61 24.14 -14.85
N PHE A 357 -8.84 24.61 -16.08
CA PHE A 357 -9.17 23.81 -17.25
C PHE A 357 -8.33 24.25 -18.45
N ASP A 358 -7.89 23.30 -19.27
CA ASP A 358 -7.00 23.56 -20.43
C ASP A 358 -7.61 24.50 -21.48
N ASP A 359 -8.94 24.67 -21.47
CA ASP A 359 -9.72 25.43 -22.44
C ASP A 359 -10.34 26.72 -21.85
N ASP A 360 -9.94 27.13 -20.64
CA ASP A 360 -10.61 28.19 -19.88
C ASP A 360 -9.61 29.25 -19.37
N ASN A 361 -10.12 30.43 -18.98
CA ASN A 361 -9.28 31.54 -18.50
C ASN A 361 -9.11 31.56 -16.97
N LEU A 362 -9.77 30.66 -16.25
CA LEU A 362 -9.79 30.64 -14.78
C LEU A 362 -8.51 29.99 -14.23
N THR A 363 -7.75 30.69 -13.39
CA THR A 363 -6.53 30.15 -12.76
C THR A 363 -6.76 29.68 -11.32
N TRP A 364 -5.88 28.82 -10.80
CA TRP A 364 -5.93 28.43 -9.39
C TRP A 364 -5.72 29.61 -8.44
N GLY A 365 -4.96 30.64 -8.83
CA GLY A 365 -4.84 31.89 -8.08
C GLY A 365 -6.16 32.66 -7.99
N GLU A 366 -6.94 32.71 -9.08
CA GLU A 366 -8.27 33.31 -9.06
C GLU A 366 -9.25 32.52 -8.19
N VAL A 367 -9.21 31.19 -8.25
CA VAL A 367 -10.00 30.33 -7.35
C VAL A 367 -9.61 30.59 -5.89
N ALA A 368 -8.31 30.69 -5.58
CA ALA A 368 -7.82 30.96 -4.24
C ALA A 368 -8.33 32.30 -3.69
N ASN A 369 -8.33 33.33 -4.54
CA ASN A 369 -8.79 34.68 -4.19
C ASN A 369 -10.31 34.75 -4.01
N VAL A 370 -11.09 34.09 -4.88
CA VAL A 370 -12.57 34.11 -4.81
C VAL A 370 -13.08 33.27 -3.63
N THR A 371 -12.44 32.14 -3.35
CA THR A 371 -12.81 31.25 -2.24
C THR A 371 -12.32 31.73 -0.89
N GLY A 372 -11.50 32.79 -0.86
CA GLY A 372 -10.81 33.26 0.34
C GLY A 372 -9.80 32.24 0.86
N ALA A 373 -9.38 31.26 0.05
CA ALA A 373 -8.44 30.22 0.45
C ALA A 373 -7.07 30.78 0.86
N ASN A 374 -6.70 31.95 0.32
CA ASN A 374 -5.52 32.73 0.69
C ASN A 374 -5.71 33.61 1.93
N GLU A 375 -6.93 33.70 2.49
CA GLU A 375 -7.18 34.53 3.67
C GLU A 375 -6.57 33.87 4.92
N PRO A 376 -5.73 34.60 5.68
CA PRO A 376 -5.15 34.07 6.90
C PRO A 376 -6.23 33.81 7.96
N ILE A 377 -6.23 32.60 8.53
CA ILE A 377 -7.20 32.11 9.52
C ILE A 377 -7.22 32.94 10.82
N THR A 378 -6.16 33.71 11.07
CA THR A 378 -6.12 34.65 12.20
C THR A 378 -5.56 35.99 11.76
N PHE A 379 -6.32 37.05 12.00
CA PHE A 379 -5.79 38.41 12.02
C PHE A 379 -4.87 38.54 13.23
N THR A 380 -3.59 38.18 13.08
CA THR A 380 -2.58 38.60 14.06
C THR A 380 -2.40 40.11 13.98
N ARG A 381 -2.21 40.73 15.15
CA ARG A 381 -2.06 42.18 15.36
C ARG A 381 -1.03 42.90 14.47
N GLN A 382 -0.21 42.17 13.72
CA GLN A 382 0.74 42.73 12.75
C GLN A 382 0.07 43.36 11.53
N HIS A 383 -1.13 42.94 11.12
CA HIS A 383 -1.81 43.54 9.95
C HIS A 383 -2.35 44.95 10.18
N THR A 384 -2.50 45.39 11.44
CA THR A 384 -2.82 46.79 11.76
C THR A 384 -1.66 47.76 11.51
N ARG A 385 -0.43 47.28 11.28
CA ARG A 385 0.72 48.13 10.93
C ARG A 385 0.80 48.43 9.42
N PHE A 386 0.62 47.43 8.56
CA PHE A 386 0.67 47.65 7.10
C PHE A 386 -0.45 48.55 6.56
N ARG A 387 -1.63 48.55 7.19
CA ARG A 387 -2.71 49.49 6.82
C ARG A 387 -2.46 50.92 7.30
N LYS A 388 -1.56 51.13 8.29
CA LYS A 388 -1.15 52.46 8.75
C LYS A 388 -0.03 53.04 7.88
N GLU A 389 0.88 52.22 7.35
CA GLU A 389 1.93 52.69 6.44
C GLU A 389 1.42 53.08 5.05
N ALA A 390 0.37 52.42 4.54
CA ALA A 390 -0.32 52.86 3.32
C ALA A 390 -1.08 54.20 3.49
N ALA A 391 -1.30 54.66 4.72
CA ALA A 391 -2.00 55.91 5.03
C ALA A 391 -1.06 57.11 5.30
N SER A 392 0.26 56.90 5.30
CA SER A 392 1.26 57.94 5.56
C SER A 392 2.01 58.35 4.29
N ILE A 393 1.29 58.96 3.34
CA ILE A 393 1.86 59.87 2.34
C ILE A 393 1.74 61.29 2.92
N PRO A 394 2.82 62.07 3.12
CA PRO A 394 2.69 63.40 3.70
C PRO A 394 2.28 64.43 2.64
N SER A 395 1.12 65.05 2.86
CA SER A 395 0.77 66.37 2.31
C SER A 395 1.49 67.46 3.11
N SER A 396 2.22 68.32 2.41
CA SER A 396 2.88 69.52 2.91
C SER A 396 2.04 70.35 3.88
N SER A 397 2.55 70.62 5.09
CA SER A 397 2.51 71.95 5.73
C SER A 397 3.28 71.99 7.07
N ARG A 398 3.88 73.15 7.31
CA ARG A 398 4.80 73.55 8.40
C ARG A 398 4.35 73.17 9.83
N GLY A 399 5.33 72.85 10.69
CA GLY A 399 5.23 73.18 12.12
C GLY A 399 6.08 72.35 13.09
N ILE A 400 7.23 72.93 13.50
CA ILE A 400 7.85 72.92 14.84
C ILE A 400 8.31 71.56 15.46
N ARG A 401 9.62 71.56 15.76
CA ARG A 401 10.47 70.56 16.44
C ARG A 401 10.22 70.50 17.96
N VAL A 402 10.23 69.30 18.54
CA VAL A 402 10.68 69.02 19.93
C VAL A 402 11.35 67.64 19.97
N GLU A 403 12.48 67.57 20.68
CA GLU A 403 13.39 66.44 20.88
C GLU A 403 12.95 65.48 22.01
N GLU A 404 13.80 64.45 22.23
CA GLU A 404 13.85 63.41 23.29
C GLU A 404 13.27 62.05 22.86
N GLY A 405 13.97 60.92 23.01
CA GLY A 405 15.27 60.62 23.63
C GLY A 405 15.60 59.13 23.43
N ASP A 406 16.89 58.83 23.56
CA ASP A 406 17.53 57.52 23.38
C ASP A 406 16.93 56.36 24.19
N ASN A 407 16.99 55.14 23.64
CA ASN A 407 17.73 54.02 24.27
C ASN A 407 17.75 52.73 23.42
N LYS A 408 18.94 52.49 22.83
CA LYS A 408 19.75 51.26 22.74
C LYS A 408 19.07 49.88 22.65
N GLU A 409 19.22 49.30 21.45
CA GLU A 409 19.84 48.00 21.10
C GLU A 409 20.01 46.92 22.17
N ILE A 410 19.53 45.71 21.86
CA ILE A 410 20.32 44.47 21.87
C ILE A 410 19.92 43.66 20.63
N GLU A 411 20.89 43.42 19.74
CA GLU A 411 20.86 42.47 18.62
C GLU A 411 21.09 41.05 19.14
N ASP A 412 20.45 40.06 18.49
CA ASP A 412 21.03 38.74 18.27
C ASP A 412 20.54 38.27 16.89
N GLU A 413 21.48 38.25 15.95
CA GLU A 413 21.38 37.74 14.59
C GLU A 413 21.31 36.20 14.61
N GLU A 414 20.56 35.58 13.68
CA GLU A 414 21.06 34.43 12.91
C GLU A 414 20.10 34.03 11.76
N GLU A 415 20.71 34.02 10.57
CA GLU A 415 20.56 33.12 9.42
C GLU A 415 19.38 33.26 8.43
N GLU A 416 19.73 33.86 7.29
CA GLU A 416 19.04 33.74 6.01
C GLU A 416 20.03 33.25 4.93
N GLN A 417 19.55 32.34 4.07
CA GLN A 417 20.07 31.96 2.74
C GLN A 417 21.29 31.01 2.72
N ILE A 418 21.35 29.98 1.86
CA ILE A 418 21.31 30.05 0.39
C ILE A 418 20.87 28.69 -0.21
N TYR A 419 19.86 28.77 -1.09
CA TYR A 419 19.58 27.84 -2.19
C TYR A 419 20.51 28.12 -3.38
N LYS A 420 21.05 27.08 -4.03
CA LYS A 420 21.10 26.83 -5.50
C LYS A 420 22.32 26.02 -5.98
N LEU A 421 22.06 25.27 -7.07
CA LEU A 421 22.94 24.61 -8.06
C LEU A 421 23.40 23.19 -7.68
N ASN A 422 23.30 22.15 -8.52
CA ASN A 422 22.96 22.06 -9.94
C ASN A 422 22.57 20.63 -10.38
N THR A 423 21.79 20.61 -11.46
CA THR A 423 21.31 19.51 -12.32
C THR A 423 22.41 18.91 -13.24
N SER A 424 22.05 17.82 -13.96
CA SER A 424 22.73 17.02 -15.02
C SER A 424 23.67 15.90 -14.52
N GLU A 425 23.55 14.64 -14.97
CA GLU A 425 23.59 14.16 -16.37
C GLU A 425 22.66 12.96 -16.66
N GLU A 426 22.18 12.92 -17.91
CA GLU A 426 21.53 11.82 -18.62
C GLU A 426 22.53 10.70 -18.99
N SER A 427 22.08 9.45 -19.07
CA SER A 427 22.54 8.56 -20.16
C SER A 427 21.43 7.63 -20.62
N GLU A 428 20.97 7.87 -21.85
CA GLU A 428 20.24 6.94 -22.70
C GLU A 428 21.10 5.70 -23.04
N GLY A 429 20.44 4.56 -23.32
CA GLY A 429 21.01 3.52 -24.16
C GLY A 429 20.56 2.08 -23.87
N GLY A 430 19.65 1.55 -24.71
CA GLY A 430 19.70 0.16 -25.17
C GLY A 430 18.60 -0.79 -24.69
N GLU A 431 17.42 -0.73 -25.32
CA GLU A 431 16.58 -1.90 -25.55
C GLU A 431 17.17 -2.69 -26.73
N GLU A 432 17.42 -3.99 -26.55
CA GLU A 432 17.42 -4.99 -27.63
C GLU A 432 17.34 -6.41 -27.01
N ASP A 433 16.26 -7.11 -27.36
CA ASP A 433 16.08 -8.54 -27.58
C ASP A 433 16.68 -9.59 -26.61
N LEU A 434 15.80 -10.24 -25.85
CA LEU A 434 15.99 -11.60 -25.34
C LEU A 434 14.69 -12.42 -25.47
N GLU A 435 14.24 -12.61 -26.71
CA GLU A 435 13.51 -13.81 -27.12
C GLU A 435 14.48 -14.68 -27.94
N GLU A 436 14.66 -15.93 -27.52
CA GLU A 436 15.35 -17.07 -28.16
C GLU A 436 16.45 -17.69 -27.29
N MET A 437 16.07 -18.53 -26.33
CA MET A 437 16.93 -19.63 -25.86
C MET A 437 16.09 -20.77 -25.29
N PHE A 438 15.20 -21.39 -26.08
CA PHE A 438 14.80 -22.79 -25.91
C PHE A 438 14.15 -23.27 -27.22
N ASN A 439 14.95 -23.79 -28.14
CA ASN A 439 14.55 -24.84 -29.07
C ASN A 439 15.78 -25.59 -29.60
N ASP A 440 15.75 -26.90 -29.35
CA ASP A 440 16.40 -28.03 -30.01
C ASP A 440 17.86 -27.98 -30.46
N ASP A 441 18.65 -28.83 -29.79
CA ASP A 441 19.38 -29.95 -30.40
C ASP A 441 19.90 -30.85 -29.25
N SER A 442 19.94 -32.18 -29.26
CA SER A 442 19.38 -33.29 -30.02
C SER A 442 19.92 -34.55 -29.30
N ASP A 443 19.08 -35.56 -29.03
CA ASP A 443 19.38 -37.02 -29.15
C ASP A 443 18.21 -37.89 -28.68
#